data_AF-A0A738E6N4-F1
#
_entry.id   AF-A0A738E6N4-F1
#
_cell.length_a   1.000
_cell.length_b   1.000
_cell.length_c   1.000
_cell.angle_alpha   90.00
_cell.angle_beta   90.00
_cell.angle_gamma   90.00
#
_symmetry.space_group_name_H-M   'P 1'
#
loop_
_entity.id
_entity.type
_entity.pdbx_description
1 polymer ?
#
loop_
_entity_poly.entity_id
_entity_poly.type
_entity_poly.pdbx_seq_one_letter_code
_entity_poly.pdbx_strand_id
1 'polypeptide(L)'
;MALTIKGLNTGVIRHNDKFIALALKVKSLRNKETLLFFPVLALRDLLIGLEHRLYLQHSLPEQEQEKRQKAKSSHVLKMHENIPAILREELENADVNQRVESLALSDNTEKVLTFTLKLHNGSHLDLQVGEWQVEVLVMAIIHAINNAEMRE
;
A
#
# COMPACT_ATOMS: atom_id res chain seq x y z
N MET A 1 13.33 -6.17 -8.04
CA MET A 1 12.77 -7.38 -7.36
C MET A 1 11.32 -7.07 -7.06
N ALA A 2 10.40 -7.95 -7.42
CA ALA A 2 8.97 -7.71 -7.26
C ALA A 2 8.45 -8.14 -5.88
N LEU A 3 7.77 -7.22 -5.21
CA LEU A 3 7.05 -7.38 -3.96
C LEU A 3 5.56 -7.47 -4.27
N THR A 4 5.05 -8.70 -4.37
CA THR A 4 3.62 -8.97 -4.54
C THR A 4 2.94 -9.08 -3.19
N ILE A 5 1.87 -8.33 -2.98
CA ILE A 5 1.18 -8.25 -1.68
C ILE A 5 0.41 -9.55 -1.41
N LYS A 6 0.58 -10.14 -0.23
CA LYS A 6 -0.25 -11.21 0.33
C LYS A 6 -1.12 -10.69 1.48
N GLY A 7 -0.57 -9.78 2.27
CA GLY A 7 -1.24 -9.04 3.33
C GLY A 7 -0.48 -7.75 3.58
N LEU A 8 -1.14 -6.76 4.18
CA LEU A 8 -0.55 -5.45 4.44
C LEU A 8 -1.02 -4.89 5.77
N ASN A 9 -0.24 -3.98 6.32
CA ASN A 9 -0.60 -3.17 7.47
C ASN A 9 0.00 -1.78 7.29
N THR A 10 -0.65 -0.77 7.84
CA THR A 10 -0.27 0.63 7.71
C THR A 10 -0.24 1.32 9.07
N GLY A 11 0.70 2.23 9.23
CA GLY A 11 0.79 3.11 10.39
C GLY A 11 1.26 4.49 9.97
N VAL A 12 0.98 5.50 10.78
CA VAL A 12 1.45 6.86 10.56
C VAL A 12 2.60 7.17 11.51
N ILE A 13 3.67 7.73 10.96
CA ILE A 13 4.78 8.30 11.72
C ILE A 13 4.56 9.80 11.80
N ARG A 14 4.45 10.30 13.03
CA ARG A 14 4.27 11.72 13.33
C ARG A 14 5.42 12.25 14.17
N HIS A 15 5.70 13.53 14.03
CA HIS A 15 6.62 14.26 14.89
C HIS A 15 6.04 15.66 15.16
N ASN A 16 5.84 16.01 16.44
CA ASN A 16 5.18 17.25 16.86
C ASN A 16 3.86 17.50 16.12
N ASP A 17 3.00 16.48 16.09
CA ASP A 17 1.69 16.47 15.40
C ASP A 17 1.71 16.74 13.89
N LYS A 18 2.89 16.72 13.29
CA LYS A 18 3.05 16.77 11.84
C LYS A 18 3.24 15.37 11.29
N PHE A 19 2.52 15.08 10.20
CA PHE A 19 2.76 13.89 9.40
C PHE A 19 4.18 13.90 8.84
N ILE A 20 4.93 12.83 9.07
CA ILE A 20 6.28 12.65 8.51
C ILE A 20 6.25 11.62 7.39
N ALA A 21 5.69 10.45 7.66
CA ALA A 21 5.62 9.35 6.71
C ALA A 21 4.52 8.35 7.07
N LEU A 22 4.08 7.60 6.07
CA LEU A 22 3.30 6.38 6.26
C LEU A 22 4.27 5.19 6.32
N ALA A 23 4.17 4.38 7.37
CA ALA A 23 4.78 3.07 7.45
C ALA A 23 3.85 2.05 6.79
N LEU A 24 4.31 1.39 5.72
CA LEU A 24 3.60 0.33 5.02
C LEU A 24 4.35 -0.99 5.20
N LYS A 25 3.78 -1.90 5.98
CA LYS A 25 4.31 -3.25 6.14
C LYS A 25 3.60 -4.19 5.18
N VAL A 26 4.36 -4.86 4.32
CA VAL A 26 3.84 -5.79 3.31
C VAL A 26 4.38 -7.18 3.60
N LYS A 27 3.47 -8.14 3.70
CA LYS A 27 3.81 -9.56 3.66
C LYS A 27 3.73 -10.04 2.22
N SER A 28 4.83 -10.57 1.69
CA SER A 28 4.90 -11.09 0.33
C SER A 28 4.32 -12.50 0.20
N LEU A 29 4.10 -12.96 -1.05
CA LEU A 29 3.71 -14.35 -1.32
C LEU A 29 4.71 -15.39 -0.77
N ARG A 30 5.99 -15.02 -0.65
CA ARG A 30 7.04 -15.86 -0.06
C ARG A 30 7.09 -15.80 1.48
N ASN A 31 6.06 -15.22 2.12
CA ASN A 31 5.98 -14.94 3.56
C ASN A 31 7.11 -14.05 4.12
N LYS A 32 7.90 -13.40 3.26
CA LYS A 32 8.84 -12.36 3.68
C LYS A 32 8.07 -11.06 3.96
N GLU A 33 8.33 -10.44 5.09
CA GLU A 33 7.78 -9.14 5.47
C GLU A 33 8.79 -8.03 5.12
N THR A 34 8.29 -6.92 4.60
CA THR A 34 9.06 -5.73 4.25
C THR A 34 8.36 -4.50 4.80
N LEU A 35 9.07 -3.60 5.46
CA LEU A 35 8.53 -2.38 6.06
C LEU A 35 9.05 -1.16 5.31
N LEU A 36 8.18 -0.52 4.54
CA LEU A 36 8.52 0.63 3.70
C LEU A 36 8.03 1.92 4.34
N PHE A 37 8.80 3.00 4.21
CA PHE A 37 8.41 4.31 4.71
C PHE A 37 8.14 5.25 3.54
N PHE A 38 6.93 5.78 3.46
CA PHE A 38 6.46 6.68 2.41
C PHE A 38 6.33 8.11 2.95
N PRO A 39 7.28 9.01 2.62
CA PRO A 39 7.10 10.44 2.83
C PRO A 39 5.90 10.98 2.03
N VAL A 40 5.45 12.19 2.37
CA VAL A 40 4.27 12.84 1.77
C VAL A 40 4.27 12.79 0.24
N LEU A 41 5.39 13.14 -0.41
CA LEU A 41 5.46 13.20 -1.87
C LEU A 41 5.32 11.80 -2.51
N ALA A 42 6.05 10.81 -2.01
CA ALA A 42 5.95 9.44 -2.49
C ALA A 42 4.57 8.82 -2.22
N LEU A 43 3.95 9.17 -1.08
CA LEU A 43 2.59 8.74 -0.76
C LEU A 43 1.56 9.37 -1.71
N ARG A 44 1.69 10.66 -2.01
CA ARG A 44 0.83 11.34 -2.99
C ARG A 44 0.91 10.67 -4.35
N ASP A 45 2.12 10.40 -4.83
CA ASP A 45 2.32 9.79 -6.15
C ASP A 45 1.75 8.35 -6.20
N LEU A 46 1.85 7.60 -5.09
CA LEU A 46 1.17 6.31 -4.93
C LEU A 46 -0.36 6.47 -5.04
N LEU A 47 -0.95 7.41 -4.28
CA LEU A 47 -2.39 7.62 -4.25
C LEU A 47 -2.95 8.01 -5.62
N ILE A 48 -2.24 8.86 -6.37
CA ILE A 48 -2.63 9.23 -7.76
C ILE A 48 -2.70 7.98 -8.64
N GLY A 49 -1.70 7.09 -8.55
CA GLY A 49 -1.69 5.85 -9.31
C GLY A 49 -2.82 4.89 -8.94
N LEU A 50 -3.21 4.85 -7.67
CA LEU A 50 -4.31 4.02 -7.18
C LEU A 50 -5.69 4.62 -7.53
N GLU A 51 -5.85 5.94 -7.46
CA GLU A 51 -7.10 6.65 -7.74
C GLU A 51 -7.60 6.39 -9.17
N HIS A 52 -6.71 6.54 -10.16
CA HIS A 52 -7.05 6.27 -11.55
C HIS A 52 -7.60 4.83 -11.73
N ARG A 53 -7.04 3.88 -10.98
CA ARG A 53 -7.48 2.49 -11.05
C ARG A 53 -8.82 2.25 -10.37
N LEU A 54 -9.05 2.89 -9.22
CA LEU A 54 -10.36 2.85 -8.54
C LEU A 54 -11.45 3.45 -9.43
N TYR A 55 -11.18 4.54 -10.14
CA TYR A 55 -12.12 5.13 -11.07
C TYR A 55 -12.55 4.14 -12.17
N LEU A 56 -11.59 3.46 -12.80
CA LEU A 56 -11.87 2.44 -13.82
C LEU A 56 -12.63 1.21 -13.28
N GLN A 57 -12.43 0.86 -12.01
CA GLN A 57 -13.16 -0.24 -11.38
C GLN A 57 -14.63 0.12 -11.12
N HIS A 58 -14.91 1.37 -10.74
CA HIS A 58 -16.27 1.83 -10.44
C HIS A 58 -17.09 2.19 -11.69
N SER A 59 -16.47 2.39 -12.84
CA SER A 59 -17.16 2.72 -14.10
C SER A 59 -17.76 1.51 -14.83
N LEU A 60 -17.57 0.28 -14.30
CA LEU A 60 -18.07 -0.95 -14.91
C LEU A 60 -19.57 -1.19 -14.64
N PRO A 61 -20.30 -1.90 -15.52
CA PRO A 61 -21.73 -2.18 -15.37
C PRO A 61 -22.09 -2.99 -14.11
N GLU A 62 -23.25 -2.74 -13.51
CA GLU A 62 -23.73 -3.35 -12.24
C GLU A 62 -23.67 -4.90 -12.22
N GLN A 63 -23.95 -5.56 -13.35
CA GLN A 63 -23.91 -7.03 -13.44
C GLN A 63 -22.49 -7.61 -13.27
N GLU A 64 -21.46 -6.87 -13.71
CA GLU A 64 -20.08 -7.26 -13.45
C GLU A 64 -19.66 -6.91 -12.02
N GLN A 65 -20.19 -5.83 -11.46
CA GLN A 65 -19.91 -5.40 -10.09
C GLN A 65 -20.31 -6.46 -9.05
N GLU A 66 -21.47 -7.12 -9.17
CA GLU A 66 -21.88 -8.17 -8.21
C GLU A 66 -20.96 -9.40 -8.22
N LYS A 67 -20.59 -9.88 -9.41
CA LYS A 67 -19.66 -11.02 -9.54
C LYS A 67 -18.28 -10.66 -8.99
N ARG A 68 -17.82 -9.43 -9.28
CA ARG A 68 -16.57 -8.88 -8.76
C ARG A 68 -16.60 -8.72 -7.24
N GLN A 69 -17.71 -8.28 -6.66
CA GLN A 69 -17.84 -8.11 -5.21
C GLN A 69 -17.72 -9.44 -4.45
N LYS A 70 -18.28 -10.53 -4.99
CA LYS A 70 -18.09 -11.88 -4.43
C LYS A 70 -16.62 -12.31 -4.49
N ALA A 71 -15.97 -12.17 -5.65
CA ALA A 71 -14.55 -12.51 -5.80
C ALA A 71 -13.64 -11.69 -4.87
N LYS A 72 -13.92 -10.38 -4.77
CA LYS A 72 -13.25 -9.43 -3.87
C LYS A 72 -13.36 -9.86 -2.41
N SER A 73 -14.55 -10.17 -1.92
CA SER A 73 -14.75 -10.56 -0.52
C SER A 73 -13.83 -11.72 -0.09
N SER A 74 -13.68 -12.74 -0.94
CA SER A 74 -12.78 -13.87 -0.68
C SER A 74 -11.29 -13.49 -0.66
N HIS A 75 -10.87 -12.53 -1.50
CA HIS A 75 -9.47 -12.06 -1.54
C HIS A 75 -9.16 -11.17 -0.35
N VAL A 76 -10.10 -10.30 0.02
CA VAL A 76 -10.01 -9.42 1.19
C VAL A 76 -9.91 -10.25 2.48
N LEU A 77 -10.74 -11.29 2.63
CA LEU A 77 -10.66 -12.23 3.76
C LEU A 77 -9.26 -12.85 3.89
N LYS A 78 -8.69 -13.37 2.78
CA LYS A 78 -7.33 -13.92 2.78
C LYS A 78 -6.27 -12.89 3.14
N MET A 79 -6.42 -11.63 2.72
CA MET A 79 -5.50 -10.57 3.10
C MET A 79 -5.60 -10.25 4.60
N HIS A 80 -6.81 -10.21 5.16
CA HIS A 80 -7.02 -10.01 6.59
C HIS A 80 -6.40 -11.11 7.44
N GLU A 81 -6.49 -12.37 7.02
CA GLU A 81 -5.80 -13.50 7.68
C GLU A 81 -4.27 -13.40 7.65
N ASN A 82 -3.71 -12.56 6.78
CA ASN A 82 -2.27 -12.43 6.55
C ASN A 82 -1.72 -11.03 6.90
N ILE A 83 -2.44 -10.24 7.69
CA ILE A 83 -1.98 -8.92 8.13
C ILE A 83 -0.67 -9.07 8.94
N PRO A 84 0.44 -8.45 8.51
CA PRO A 84 1.65 -8.41 9.31
C PRO A 84 1.49 -7.43 10.48
N ALA A 85 1.95 -7.80 11.67
CA ALA A 85 1.99 -6.88 12.81
C ALA A 85 3.08 -5.83 12.60
N ILE A 86 2.80 -4.56 12.89
CA ILE A 86 3.84 -3.53 12.99
C ILE A 86 4.26 -3.47 14.46
N LEU A 87 5.50 -3.84 14.76
CA LEU A 87 6.03 -3.84 16.12
C LEU A 87 6.69 -2.50 16.45
N ARG A 88 6.66 -2.10 17.72
CA ARG A 88 7.29 -0.84 18.15
C ARG A 88 8.80 -0.85 17.88
N GLU A 89 9.46 -1.98 18.12
CA GLU A 89 10.90 -2.13 17.93
C GLU A 89 11.31 -1.92 16.46
N GLU A 90 10.44 -2.26 15.49
CA GLU A 90 10.68 -2.02 14.06
C GLU A 90 10.60 -0.53 13.69
N LEU A 91 9.79 0.23 14.41
CA LEU A 91 9.66 1.69 14.22
C LEU A 91 10.78 2.44 14.94
N GLU A 92 11.18 1.99 16.13
CA GLU A 92 12.31 2.56 16.87
C GLU A 92 13.64 2.31 16.14
N ASN A 93 13.78 1.15 15.49
CA ASN A 93 14.95 0.79 14.67
C ASN A 93 14.65 0.91 13.16
N ALA A 94 13.86 1.92 12.78
CA ALA A 94 13.48 2.14 11.39
C ALA A 94 14.72 2.27 10.48
N ASP A 95 14.84 1.36 9.52
CA ASP A 95 15.92 1.39 8.54
C ASP A 95 15.66 2.50 7.51
N VAL A 96 16.47 3.56 7.57
CA VAL A 96 16.41 4.70 6.66
C VAL A 96 16.53 4.26 5.20
N ASN A 97 17.21 3.13 4.93
CA ASN A 97 17.34 2.59 3.58
C ASN A 97 16.02 2.06 3.00
N GLN A 98 15.00 1.81 3.83
CA GLN A 98 13.65 1.42 3.38
C GLN A 98 12.72 2.62 3.17
N ARG A 99 13.23 3.85 3.29
CA ARG A 99 12.50 5.06 2.92
C ARG A 99 12.43 5.19 1.39
N VAL A 100 11.22 5.41 0.89
CA VAL A 100 10.94 5.66 -0.53
C VAL A 100 11.28 7.11 -0.86
N GLU A 101 12.21 7.32 -1.78
CA GLU A 101 12.57 8.65 -2.29
C GLU A 101 11.67 9.09 -3.44
N SER A 102 11.42 8.18 -4.37
CA SER A 102 10.56 8.43 -5.52
C SER A 102 9.82 7.16 -5.92
N LEU A 103 8.69 7.36 -6.57
CA LEU A 103 7.81 6.30 -7.03
C LEU A 103 7.40 6.59 -8.47
N ALA A 104 7.44 5.58 -9.32
CA ALA A 104 6.95 5.65 -10.69
C ALA A 104 6.04 4.46 -10.99
N LEU A 105 4.94 4.71 -11.70
CA LEU A 105 4.12 3.64 -12.27
C LEU A 105 4.86 3.09 -13.50
N SER A 106 5.39 1.88 -13.39
CA SER A 106 6.17 1.24 -14.44
C SER A 106 5.34 0.30 -15.32
N ASP A 107 4.23 -0.24 -14.79
CA ASP A 107 3.28 -1.05 -15.55
C ASP A 107 1.85 -0.88 -15.02
N ASN A 108 0.88 -0.88 -15.93
CA ASN A 108 -0.55 -0.71 -15.64
C ASN A 108 -1.38 -1.69 -16.48
N THR A 109 -1.27 -2.97 -16.14
CA THR A 109 -2.08 -4.02 -16.77
C THR A 109 -3.48 -4.07 -16.19
N GLU A 110 -4.41 -4.72 -16.88
CA GLU A 110 -5.78 -4.97 -16.37
C GLU A 110 -5.84 -5.80 -15.08
N LYS A 111 -4.76 -6.41 -14.60
CA LYS A 111 -4.81 -7.25 -13.38
C LYS A 111 -3.88 -6.77 -12.27
N VAL A 112 -2.80 -6.09 -12.64
CA VAL A 112 -1.72 -5.70 -11.74
C VAL A 112 -1.19 -4.32 -12.11
N LEU A 113 -1.10 -3.45 -11.11
CA LEU A 113 -0.31 -2.22 -11.15
C LEU A 113 1.08 -2.53 -10.60
N THR A 114 2.12 -2.09 -11.30
CA THR A 114 3.50 -2.19 -10.81
C THR A 114 4.06 -0.78 -10.59
N PHE A 115 4.44 -0.50 -9.35
CA PHE A 115 5.13 0.72 -8.96
C PHE A 115 6.60 0.41 -8.70
N THR A 116 7.50 1.05 -9.43
CA THR A 116 8.94 0.97 -9.14
C THR A 116 9.28 2.05 -8.11
N LEU A 117 9.69 1.59 -6.93
CA LEU A 117 10.11 2.41 -5.80
C LEU A 117 11.63 2.57 -5.84
N LYS A 118 12.10 3.81 -5.85
CA LYS A 118 13.51 4.11 -5.58
C LYS A 118 13.67 4.34 -4.09
N LEU A 119 14.49 3.52 -3.45
CA LEU A 119 14.77 3.61 -2.03
C LEU A 119 15.97 4.52 -1.74
N HIS A 120 16.11 4.97 -0.50
CA HIS A 120 17.17 5.90 -0.09
C HIS A 120 18.59 5.38 -0.32
N ASN A 121 18.80 4.06 -0.24
CA ASN A 121 20.09 3.43 -0.57
C ASN A 121 20.39 3.35 -2.09
N GLY A 122 19.53 3.92 -2.93
CA GLY A 122 19.64 3.86 -4.40
C GLY A 122 19.14 2.55 -5.02
N SER A 123 18.70 1.59 -4.21
CA SER A 123 18.12 0.35 -4.71
C SER A 123 16.69 0.56 -5.23
N HIS A 124 16.23 -0.37 -6.07
CA HIS A 124 14.91 -0.34 -6.66
C HIS A 124 14.09 -1.55 -6.23
N LEU A 125 12.84 -1.31 -5.87
CA LEU A 125 11.88 -2.33 -5.45
C LEU A 125 10.57 -2.15 -6.22
N ASP A 126 10.07 -3.21 -6.86
CA ASP A 126 8.82 -3.14 -7.60
C ASP A 126 7.67 -3.59 -6.70
N LEU A 127 6.77 -2.69 -6.33
CA LEU A 127 5.55 -3.01 -5.59
C LEU A 127 4.45 -3.38 -6.58
N GLN A 128 3.97 -4.62 -6.50
CA GLN A 128 2.88 -5.12 -7.34
C GLN A 128 1.57 -5.12 -6.54
N VAL A 129 0.62 -4.33 -7.03
CA VAL A 129 -0.73 -4.20 -6.45
C VAL A 129 -1.71 -4.84 -7.41
N GLY A 130 -2.27 -5.99 -7.01
CA GLY A 130 -3.33 -6.66 -7.76
C GLY A 130 -4.63 -5.87 -7.73
N GLU A 131 -5.51 -6.12 -8.69
CA GLU A 131 -6.80 -5.45 -8.87
C GLU A 131 -7.61 -5.32 -7.56
N TRP A 132 -7.76 -6.42 -6.81
CA TRP A 132 -8.52 -6.46 -5.56
C TRP A 132 -7.82 -5.81 -4.37
N GLN A 133 -6.52 -5.57 -4.49
CA GLN A 133 -5.67 -5.06 -3.41
C GLN A 133 -5.63 -3.55 -3.39
N VAL A 134 -5.96 -2.90 -4.52
CA VAL A 134 -6.00 -1.44 -4.67
C VAL A 134 -6.88 -0.82 -3.60
N GLU A 135 -8.13 -1.27 -3.48
CA GLU A 135 -9.08 -0.73 -2.51
C GLU A 135 -8.67 -1.01 -1.06
N VAL A 136 -8.19 -2.24 -0.77
CA VAL A 136 -7.71 -2.59 0.57
C VAL A 136 -6.55 -1.70 0.99
N LEU A 137 -5.61 -1.45 0.08
CA LEU A 137 -4.47 -0.58 0.33
C LEU A 137 -4.93 0.87 0.59
N VAL A 138 -5.82 1.41 -0.24
CA VAL A 138 -6.36 2.77 -0.05
C VAL A 138 -7.12 2.89 1.27
N MET A 139 -8.00 1.93 1.59
CA MET A 139 -8.71 1.91 2.87
C MET A 139 -7.75 1.83 4.06
N ALA A 140 -6.71 1.00 3.99
CA ALA A 140 -5.72 0.90 5.06
C ALA A 140 -4.95 2.22 5.25
N ILE A 141 -4.61 2.91 4.17
CA ILE A 141 -3.97 4.24 4.23
C ILE A 141 -4.91 5.26 4.89
N ILE A 142 -6.17 5.32 4.44
CA ILE A 142 -7.18 6.25 4.99
C ILE A 142 -7.41 5.98 6.48
N HIS A 143 -7.58 4.72 6.87
CA HIS A 143 -7.76 4.34 8.26
C HIS A 143 -6.55 4.71 9.11
N ALA A 144 -5.32 4.49 8.62
CA ALA A 144 -4.12 4.87 9.36
C ALA A 144 -4.02 6.39 9.57
N ILE A 145 -4.34 7.18 8.54
CA ILE A 145 -4.36 8.66 8.63
C ILE A 145 -5.44 9.15 9.59
N ASN A 146 -6.66 8.63 9.49
CA ASN A 146 -7.77 9.02 10.34
C ASN A 146 -7.55 8.64 11.81
N ASN A 147 -6.98 7.46 12.06
CA ASN A 147 -6.70 6.97 13.41
C ASN A 147 -5.53 7.70 14.07
N ALA A 148 -4.67 8.36 13.29
CA ALA A 148 -3.60 9.20 13.80
C ALA A 148 -4.08 10.58 14.29
N GLU A 149 -5.39 10.76 14.46
CA GLU A 149 -6.03 12.02 14.89
C GLU A 149 -5.66 13.22 14.02
N MET A 150 -5.33 12.98 12.74
CA MET A 150 -5.04 14.05 11.77
C MET A 150 -6.31 14.72 11.25
N ARG A 151 -7.25 15.01 12.14
CA ARG A 151 -8.42 15.84 11.87
C ARG A 151 -8.06 17.25 12.35
N GLU A 152 -8.02 18.20 11.42
CA GLU A 152 -8.03 19.63 11.77
C GLU A 152 -9.31 20.00 12.53
#